data_AF-A0A0G0YTQ4-F1
#
_entry.id   AF-A0A0G0YTQ4-F1
#
_cell.length_a   1.000
_cell.length_b   1.000
_cell.length_c   1.000
_cell.angle_alpha   90.00
_cell.angle_beta   90.00
_cell.angle_gamma   90.00
#
_symmetry.space_group_name_H-M   'P 1'
#
loop_
_entity.id
_entity.type
_entity.pdbx_description
1 polymer ?
#
loop_
_entity_poly.entity_id
_entity_poly.type
_entity_poly.pdbx_seq_one_letter_code
_entity_poly.pdbx_strand_id
1 'polypeptide(L)'
;MSRGQAKKIAASYAKHLKKNGFPFTHIFLYGSQAKGTAKKWSDIDICVVSASFDRPEWDKEEKKLWYLRRAIDARIEPLGMSLEEFQAVSPLSYEIKKSGIKIA
;
A
#
# COMPACT_ATOMS: atom_id res chain seq x y z
N MET A 1 -10.66 12.53 4.85
CA MET A 1 -9.43 13.33 5.05
C MET A 1 -9.04 13.98 3.73
N SER A 2 -8.05 14.89 3.68
CA SER A 2 -7.54 15.38 2.39
C SER A 2 -6.56 14.39 1.76
N ARG A 3 -6.46 14.39 0.42
CA ARG A 3 -5.45 13.61 -0.33
C ARG A 3 -4.02 13.88 0.16
N GLY A 4 -3.72 15.14 0.53
CA GLY A 4 -2.42 15.51 1.10
C GLY A 4 -2.12 14.84 2.45
N GLN A 5 -3.13 14.71 3.31
CA GLN A 5 -3.00 13.98 4.58
C GLN A 5 -2.81 12.47 4.33
N ALA A 6 -3.58 11.87 3.42
CA ALA A 6 -3.41 10.46 3.05
C ALA A 6 -1.99 10.17 2.54
N LYS A 7 -1.42 11.04 1.69
CA LYS A 7 -0.02 10.92 1.22
C LYS A 7 0.99 10.98 2.37
N LYS A 8 0.79 11.87 3.36
CA LYS A 8 1.69 11.96 4.53
C LYS A 8 1.61 10.71 5.40
N ILE A 9 0.42 10.15 5.58
CA ILE A 9 0.22 8.90 6.31
C ILE A 9 0.89 7.74 5.57
N ALA A 10 0.66 7.61 4.26
CA ALA A 10 1.30 6.58 3.43
C ALA A 10 2.84 6.68 3.44
N ALA A 11 3.38 7.91 3.37
CA ALA A 11 4.83 8.12 3.49
C ALA A 11 5.39 7.76 4.88
N SER A 12 4.61 7.99 5.93
CA SER A 12 4.97 7.58 7.30
C SER A 12 4.96 6.05 7.44
N TYR A 13 3.98 5.39 6.81
CA TYR A 13 3.92 3.94 6.74
C TYR A 13 5.09 3.33 5.96
N ALA A 14 5.43 3.88 4.79
CA ALA A 14 6.61 3.46 4.02
C ALA A 14 7.91 3.56 4.83
N LYS A 15 8.10 4.67 5.57
CA LYS A 15 9.23 4.83 6.49
C LYS A 15 9.21 3.80 7.62
N HIS A 16 8.03 3.50 8.16
CA HIS A 16 7.88 2.50 9.21
C HIS A 16 8.18 1.09 8.72
N LEU A 17 7.71 0.70 7.53
CA LEU A 17 8.06 -0.56 6.88
C LEU A 17 9.58 -0.69 6.71
N LYS A 18 10.24 0.34 6.17
CA LYS A 18 11.70 0.37 5.99
C LYS A 18 12.43 0.25 7.34
N LYS A 19 11.99 0.97 8.38
CA LYS A 19 12.57 0.89 9.73
C LYS A 19 12.46 -0.50 10.34
N ASN A 20 11.40 -1.25 10.04
CA ASN A 20 11.19 -2.62 10.52
C ASN A 20 11.74 -3.69 9.57
N GLY A 21 12.61 -3.30 8.62
CA GLY A 21 13.25 -4.23 7.69
C GLY A 21 12.26 -4.97 6.78
N PHE A 22 11.10 -4.37 6.50
CA PHE A 22 10.18 -4.92 5.49
C PHE A 22 10.68 -4.51 4.09
N PRO A 23 11.06 -5.46 3.23
CA PRO A 23 11.54 -5.14 1.89
C PRO A 23 10.36 -4.75 0.98
N PHE A 24 10.56 -3.73 0.15
CA PHE A 24 9.61 -3.37 -0.91
C PHE A 24 10.35 -2.70 -2.06
N THR A 25 9.81 -2.85 -3.26
CA THR A 25 10.26 -2.20 -4.49
C THR A 25 9.52 -0.89 -4.69
N HIS A 26 8.20 -0.90 -4.53
CA HIS A 26 7.35 0.29 -4.68
C HIS A 26 6.24 0.32 -3.64
N ILE A 27 5.83 1.52 -3.26
CA ILE A 27 4.62 1.74 -2.45
C ILE A 27 3.73 2.76 -3.16
N PHE A 28 2.45 2.42 -3.31
CA PHE A 28 1.46 3.28 -3.93
C PHE A 28 0.29 3.54 -2.97
N LEU A 29 -0.09 4.82 -2.85
CA LEU A 29 -1.43 5.17 -2.36
C LEU A 29 -2.39 5.07 -3.55
N TYR A 30 -3.44 4.27 -3.45
CA TYR A 30 -4.43 4.12 -4.52
C TYR A 30 -5.86 4.33 -4.00
N GLY A 31 -6.86 3.84 -4.73
CA GLY A 31 -8.25 3.87 -4.31
C GLY A 31 -8.83 5.28 -4.17
N SER A 32 -9.79 5.42 -3.25
CA SER A 32 -10.59 6.64 -3.12
C SER A 32 -9.78 7.88 -2.74
N GLN A 33 -8.71 7.70 -1.95
CA GLN A 33 -7.82 8.79 -1.54
C GLN A 33 -7.02 9.34 -2.73
N ALA A 34 -6.50 8.47 -3.59
CA ALA A 34 -5.77 8.86 -4.78
C ALA A 34 -6.68 9.54 -5.82
N LYS A 35 -7.88 8.99 -6.00
CA LYS A 35 -8.92 9.50 -6.93
C LYS A 35 -9.59 10.80 -6.47
N GLY A 36 -9.42 11.20 -5.22
CA GLY A 36 -10.02 12.43 -4.67
C GLY A 36 -11.51 12.29 -4.34
N THR A 37 -12.04 11.07 -4.29
CA THR A 37 -13.44 10.76 -3.98
C THR A 37 -13.65 10.24 -2.56
N ALA A 38 -12.60 10.24 -1.74
CA ALA A 38 -12.63 9.80 -0.35
C ALA A 38 -13.56 10.64 0.54
N LYS A 39 -14.28 9.95 1.43
CA LYS A 39 -15.10 10.54 2.48
C LYS A 39 -14.31 10.68 3.79
N LYS A 40 -14.93 11.22 4.84
CA LYS A 40 -14.28 11.46 6.15
C LYS A 40 -13.65 10.18 6.72
N TRP A 41 -14.34 9.05 6.59
CA TRP A 41 -14.01 7.75 7.17
C TRP A 41 -13.51 6.73 6.14
N SER A 42 -13.18 7.17 4.92
CA SER A 42 -12.62 6.27 3.92
C SER A 42 -11.27 5.74 4.37
N ASP A 43 -11.02 4.49 4.01
CA ASP A 43 -9.74 3.82 4.18
C ASP A 43 -8.61 4.53 3.43
N ILE A 44 -7.39 4.12 3.74
CA ILE A 44 -6.17 4.55 3.07
C ILE A 44 -5.59 3.31 2.39
N ASP A 45 -6.02 3.08 1.15
CA ASP A 45 -5.59 1.93 0.36
C ASP A 45 -4.11 2.06 -0.05
N ILE A 46 -3.26 1.13 0.42
CA ILE A 46 -1.83 1.15 0.14
C ILE A 46 -1.38 -0.17 -0.48
N CYS A 47 -0.89 -0.12 -1.72
CA CYS A 47 -0.26 -1.26 -2.37
C CYS A 47 1.24 -1.25 -2.06
N VAL A 48 1.76 -2.39 -1.59
CA VAL A 48 3.19 -2.62 -1.33
C VAL A 48 3.67 -3.68 -2.32
N VAL A 49 4.46 -3.25 -3.30
CA VAL A 49 5.04 -4.15 -4.30
C VAL A 49 6.36 -4.68 -3.76
N SER A 50 6.50 -6.00 -3.63
CA SER A 50 7.72 -6.64 -3.11
C SER A 50 7.88 -8.06 -3.64
N ALA A 51 9.12 -8.50 -3.86
CA ALA A 51 9.42 -9.91 -4.14
C ALA A 51 9.07 -10.83 -2.96
N SER A 52 8.92 -10.28 -1.74
CA SER A 52 8.50 -11.06 -0.58
C SER A 52 7.05 -11.55 -0.63
N PHE A 53 6.26 -11.10 -1.60
CA PHE A 53 4.91 -11.62 -1.87
C PHE A 53 4.89 -12.79 -2.84
N ASP A 54 6.06 -13.24 -3.32
CA ASP A 54 6.14 -14.52 -4.01
C ASP A 54 5.80 -15.66 -3.02
N ARG A 55 5.20 -16.74 -3.51
CA ARG A 55 4.88 -17.90 -2.69
C ARG A 55 6.16 -18.60 -2.24
N PRO A 56 6.20 -19.24 -1.05
CA PRO A 56 5.08 -19.52 -0.14
C PRO A 56 4.81 -18.51 0.99
N GLU A 57 5.65 -17.49 1.21
CA GLU A 57 5.59 -16.63 2.41
C GLU A 57 4.49 -15.56 2.41
N TRP A 58 3.71 -15.44 1.32
CA TRP A 58 2.69 -14.41 1.12
C TRP A 58 1.82 -14.13 2.36
N ASP A 59 1.25 -15.18 2.99
CA ASP A 59 0.35 -15.01 4.15
C ASP A 59 1.06 -14.37 5.36
N LYS A 60 2.34 -14.69 5.56
CA LYS A 60 3.14 -14.16 6.66
C LYS A 60 3.49 -12.70 6.41
N GLU A 61 3.90 -12.36 5.20
CA GLU A 61 4.29 -10.99 4.85
C GLU A 61 3.07 -10.06 4.80
N GLU A 62 1.92 -10.55 4.32
CA GLU A 62 0.66 -9.83 4.38
C GLU A 62 0.28 -9.53 5.83
N LYS A 63 0.26 -10.53 6.72
CA LYS A 63 0.02 -10.32 8.16
C LYS A 63 0.98 -9.31 8.79
N LYS A 64 2.23 -9.26 8.33
CA LYS A 64 3.23 -8.31 8.81
C LYS A 64 2.89 -6.87 8.40
N LEU A 65 2.39 -6.63 7.18
CA LEU A 65 1.87 -5.32 6.78
C LEU A 65 0.73 -4.87 7.73
N TRP A 66 -0.25 -5.75 7.94
CA TRP A 66 -1.38 -5.49 8.84
C TRP A 66 -0.98 -5.29 10.31
N TYR A 67 0.06 -5.98 10.76
CA TYR A 67 0.63 -5.76 12.09
C TYR A 67 1.24 -4.35 12.21
N LEU A 68 2.05 -3.96 11.21
CA LEU A 68 2.84 -2.73 11.21
C LEU A 68 1.98 -1.47 10.99
N ARG A 69 0.85 -1.55 10.28
CA ARG A 69 -0.03 -0.39 10.08
C ARG A 69 -0.52 0.22 11.39
N ARG A 70 -0.65 -0.59 12.46
CA ARG A 70 -1.23 -0.19 13.75
C ARG A 70 -0.43 0.89 14.45
N ALA A 71 0.87 0.99 14.17
CA ALA A 71 1.72 2.05 14.70
C ALA A 71 1.56 3.40 13.97
N ILE A 72 0.84 3.42 12.84
CA ILE A 72 0.75 4.59 11.97
C ILE A 72 -0.68 5.10 11.88
N ASP A 73 -1.60 4.31 11.33
CA ASP A 73 -3.01 4.65 11.21
C ASP A 73 -3.83 3.38 10.96
N ALA A 74 -4.84 3.13 11.79
CA ALA A 74 -5.67 1.93 11.70
C ALA A 74 -6.55 1.87 10.44
N ARG A 75 -6.69 2.98 9.70
CA ARG A 75 -7.43 3.05 8.43
C ARG A 75 -6.61 2.65 7.21
N ILE A 76 -5.30 2.41 7.37
CA ILE A 76 -4.47 1.92 6.27
C ILE A 76 -4.93 0.52 5.91
N GLU A 77 -5.39 0.28 4.70
CA GLU A 77 -5.71 -1.04 4.19
C GLU A 77 -4.55 -1.47 3.27
N PRO A 78 -3.55 -2.19 3.80
CA PRO A 78 -2.43 -2.60 3.00
C PRO A 78 -2.81 -3.78 2.09
N LEU A 79 -2.21 -3.81 0.92
CA LEU A 79 -2.26 -4.91 -0.02
C LEU A 79 -0.83 -5.24 -0.46
N GLY A 80 -0.37 -6.44 -0.13
CA GLY A 80 0.83 -7.02 -0.72
C GLY A 80 0.62 -7.43 -2.17
N MET A 81 1.59 -7.13 -3.03
CA MET A 81 1.58 -7.52 -4.44
C MET A 81 2.97 -7.93 -4.88
N SER A 82 3.10 -9.07 -5.56
CA SER A 82 4.38 -9.47 -6.16
C SER A 82 4.75 -8.57 -7.34
N LEU A 83 6.01 -8.63 -7.78
CA LEU A 83 6.41 -7.92 -9.01
C LEU A 83 5.65 -8.46 -10.21
N GLU A 84 5.40 -9.77 -10.28
CA GLU A 84 4.65 -10.39 -11.37
C GLU A 84 3.20 -9.92 -11.39
N GLU A 85 2.50 -9.95 -10.25
CA GLU A 85 1.12 -9.47 -10.12
C GLU A 85 1.01 -7.99 -10.47
N PHE A 86 2.00 -7.20 -10.04
CA PHE A 86 2.05 -5.79 -10.38
C PHE A 86 2.24 -5.61 -11.89
N GLN A 87 3.10 -6.39 -12.56
CA GLN A 87 3.31 -6.27 -14.00
C GLN A 87 2.14 -6.80 -14.83
N ALA A 88 1.45 -7.83 -14.36
CA ALA A 88 0.29 -8.42 -15.01
C ALA A 88 -0.82 -7.38 -15.28
N VAL A 89 -1.69 -7.69 -16.24
CA VAL A 89 -2.89 -6.89 -16.55
C VAL A 89 -4.06 -7.48 -15.77
N SER A 90 -4.31 -6.94 -14.58
CA SER A 90 -5.53 -7.19 -13.83
C SER A 90 -6.25 -5.86 -13.59
N PRO A 91 -7.56 -5.87 -13.27
CA PRO A 91 -8.28 -4.64 -12.94
C PRO A 91 -7.59 -3.84 -11.82
N LEU A 92 -7.02 -4.54 -10.84
CA LEU A 92 -6.36 -3.93 -9.69
C LEU A 92 -4.99 -3.35 -10.04
N SER A 93 -4.12 -4.08 -10.73
CA SER A 93 -2.82 -3.56 -11.15
C SER A 93 -2.98 -2.41 -12.15
N TYR A 94 -3.99 -2.47 -13.02
CA TYR A 94 -4.33 -1.37 -13.92
C TYR A 94 -4.76 -0.12 -13.14
N GLU A 95 -5.63 -0.26 -12.12
CA GLU A 95 -6.04 0.87 -11.28
C GLU A 95 -4.84 1.50 -10.56
N ILE A 96 -3.99 0.68 -9.93
CA ILE A 96 -2.83 1.15 -9.18
C ILE A 96 -1.86 1.88 -10.11
N LYS A 97 -1.57 1.34 -11.30
CA LYS A 97 -0.70 1.99 -12.30
C LYS A 97 -1.30 3.28 -12.84
N LYS A 98 -2.61 3.31 -13.11
CA LYS A 98 -3.28 4.45 -13.76
C LYS A 98 -3.53 5.62 -12.82
N SER A 99 -3.96 5.34 -11.60
CA SER A 99 -4.45 6.36 -10.66
C SER A 99 -3.70 6.41 -9.34
N GLY A 100 -2.86 5.41 -9.06
CA GLY A 100 -2.06 5.37 -7.86
C GLY A 100 -1.01 6.47 -7.83
N ILE A 101 -0.73 6.96 -6.62
CA ILE A 101 0.30 7.94 -6.35
C ILE A 101 1.49 7.19 -5.75
N LYS A 102 2.62 7.18 -6.47
CA LYS A 102 3.86 6.59 -5.96
C LYS A 102 4.35 7.35 -4.73
N ILE A 103 4.64 6.61 -3.67
CA ILE A 103 5.10 7.12 -2.37
C ILE A 103 6.58 6.81 -2.15
N ALA A 104 7.00 5.59 -2.50
CA ALA A 104 8.37 5.11 -2.45
C ALA A 104 8.62 4.15 -3.62
#